data_AF-A0A5X6ESY7-F1
#
_entry.id   AF-A0A5X6ESY7-F1
#
_cell.length_a   1.000
_cell.length_b   1.000
_cell.length_c   1.000
_cell.angle_alpha   90.00
_cell.angle_beta   90.00
_cell.angle_gamma   90.00
#
_symmetry.space_group_name_H-M   'P 1'
#
loop_
_entity.id
_entity.type
_entity.pdbx_description
1 polymer ?
#
loop_
_entity_poly.entity_id
_entity_poly.type
_entity_poly.pdbx_seq_one_letter_code
_entity_poly.pdbx_strand_id
1 'polypeptide(L)'
;MYITSQKKHINKIVCVKKKDMKEAWYIASSRSDLNASRIIHLYSKRWGIESSFRDIKDYKFGMGMSHMHTSSPERRDKLFLISALAISLLTLLGKAGDEVGLERTLKANTSKERTYSYWRQGCLYYLLLPKMRDEWAIPLMEKFEYYVNQFPFYKRVFSIL
;
A
#
# COMPACT_ATOMS: atom_id res chain seq x y z
N MET A 1 9.43 29.92 -18.39
CA MET A 1 9.63 28.98 -19.51
C MET A 1 8.80 27.74 -19.24
N TYR A 2 7.81 27.42 -20.08
CA TYR A 2 6.95 26.25 -19.88
C TYR A 2 7.52 25.07 -20.68
N ILE A 3 7.90 23.98 -19.98
CA ILE A 3 8.63 22.85 -20.56
C ILE A 3 7.67 21.74 -21.06
N THR A 4 6.37 21.82 -20.73
CA THR A 4 5.37 20.82 -21.13
C THR A 4 4.39 21.36 -22.16
N SER A 5 3.89 20.51 -23.07
CA SER A 5 2.86 20.89 -24.07
C SER A 5 1.58 21.43 -23.41
N GLN A 6 1.29 20.97 -22.19
CA GLN A 6 0.17 21.42 -21.36
C GLN A 6 0.45 22.71 -20.57
N LYS A 7 1.60 23.38 -20.80
CA LYS A 7 2.04 24.59 -20.09
C LYS A 7 1.96 24.50 -18.56
N LYS A 8 2.15 23.31 -17.99
CA LYS A 8 2.13 23.17 -16.53
C LYS A 8 3.32 23.89 -15.92
N HIS A 9 3.05 24.68 -14.88
CA HIS A 9 4.08 25.38 -14.13
C HIS A 9 4.99 24.37 -13.42
N ILE A 10 6.29 24.46 -13.68
CA ILE A 10 7.32 23.67 -13.02
C ILE A 10 8.03 24.60 -12.07
N ASN A 11 7.95 24.31 -10.78
CA ASN A 11 8.61 25.09 -9.74
C ASN A 11 10.08 24.64 -9.58
N LYS A 12 10.34 23.33 -9.67
CA LYS A 12 11.66 22.76 -9.39
C LYS A 12 11.98 21.64 -10.37
N ILE A 13 13.24 21.59 -10.80
CA ILE A 13 13.82 20.45 -11.51
C ILE A 13 14.92 19.88 -10.62
N VAL A 14 14.86 18.58 -10.33
CA VAL A 14 15.83 17.87 -9.50
C VAL A 14 16.53 16.85 -10.37
N CYS A 15 17.85 17.02 -10.53
CA CYS A 15 18.72 16.09 -11.22
C CYS A 15 19.52 15.32 -10.17
N VAL A 16 19.44 13.99 -10.15
CA VAL A 16 20.17 13.18 -9.15
C VAL A 16 20.67 11.88 -9.75
N LYS A 17 21.91 11.52 -9.43
CA LYS A 17 22.49 10.19 -9.68
C LYS A 17 23.25 9.76 -8.42
N LYS A 18 22.61 8.94 -7.59
CA LYS A 18 23.23 8.36 -6.39
C LYS A 18 24.08 7.15 -6.77
N LYS A 19 24.96 6.75 -5.85
CA LYS A 19 25.66 5.46 -5.91
C LYS A 19 24.64 4.35 -6.12
N ASP A 20 24.95 3.41 -7.01
CA ASP A 20 24.11 2.25 -7.40
C ASP A 20 22.85 2.57 -8.23
N MET A 21 22.65 3.82 -8.65
CA MET A 21 21.62 4.14 -9.65
C MET A 21 22.10 3.76 -11.05
N LYS A 22 21.35 2.89 -11.74
CA LYS A 22 21.61 2.52 -13.15
C LYS A 22 21.63 3.76 -14.06
N GLU A 23 20.69 4.67 -13.86
CA GLU A 23 20.54 5.89 -14.65
C GLU A 23 20.26 7.10 -13.74
N ALA A 24 20.60 8.31 -14.21
CA ALA A 24 20.29 9.54 -13.52
C ALA A 24 18.77 9.80 -13.56
N TRP A 25 18.22 10.35 -12.48
CA TRP A 25 16.84 10.82 -12.45
C TRP A 25 16.78 12.32 -12.71
N TYR A 26 15.88 12.71 -13.61
CA TYR A 26 15.51 14.09 -13.89
C TYR A 26 14.03 14.26 -13.54
N ILE A 27 13.76 14.92 -12.40
CA ILE A 27 12.42 15.02 -11.83
C ILE A 27 11.95 16.47 -11.93
N ALA A 28 10.88 16.71 -12.69
CA ALA A 28 10.18 17.99 -12.70
C ALA A 28 9.04 17.97 -11.67
N SER A 29 8.98 18.98 -10.81
CA SER A 29 7.97 19.10 -9.76
C SER A 29 7.30 20.47 -9.78
N SER A 30 5.96 20.46 -9.69
CA SER A 30 5.15 21.66 -9.45
C SER A 30 5.09 22.05 -7.97
N ARG A 31 5.65 21.26 -7.05
CA ARG A 31 5.65 21.54 -5.60
C ARG A 31 6.77 22.53 -5.25
N SER A 32 6.39 23.75 -4.88
CA SER A 32 7.33 24.78 -4.41
C SER A 32 7.77 24.58 -2.96
N ASP A 33 6.92 23.97 -2.14
CA ASP A 33 7.11 23.76 -0.70
C ASP A 33 8.13 22.67 -0.34
N LEU A 34 8.46 21.78 -1.28
CA LEU A 34 9.33 20.63 -1.01
C LEU A 34 10.78 20.90 -1.39
N ASN A 35 11.71 20.47 -0.54
CA ASN A 35 13.13 20.45 -0.89
C ASN A 35 13.46 19.26 -1.82
N ALA A 36 14.64 19.31 -2.46
CA ALA A 36 15.06 18.28 -3.42
C ALA A 36 15.11 16.87 -2.80
N SER A 37 15.63 16.75 -1.57
CA SER A 37 15.70 15.46 -0.86
C SER A 37 14.31 14.82 -0.66
N ARG A 38 13.31 15.63 -0.26
CA ARG A 38 11.94 15.15 -0.07
C ARG A 38 11.28 14.79 -1.40
N ILE A 39 11.54 15.54 -2.47
CA ILE A 39 11.08 15.20 -3.83
C ILE A 39 11.65 13.83 -4.25
N ILE A 40 12.95 13.62 -4.08
CA ILE A 40 13.61 12.35 -4.40
C ILE A 40 13.02 11.20 -3.56
N HIS A 41 12.77 11.43 -2.27
CA HIS A 41 12.16 10.44 -1.38
C HIS A 41 10.72 10.08 -1.75
N LEU A 42 9.92 11.06 -2.18
CA LEU A 42 8.56 10.78 -2.66
C LEU A 42 8.60 10.05 -4.00
N TYR A 43 9.51 10.44 -4.89
CA TYR A 43 9.65 9.79 -6.19
C TYR A 43 10.19 8.36 -6.08
N SER A 44 11.08 8.06 -5.12
CA SER A 44 11.56 6.70 -4.89
C SER A 44 10.44 5.74 -4.50
N LYS A 45 9.37 6.23 -3.86
CA LYS A 45 8.17 5.45 -3.52
C LYS A 45 7.31 5.09 -4.74
N ARG A 46 7.57 5.65 -5.93
CA ARG A 46 6.83 5.33 -7.17
C ARG A 46 6.81 3.84 -7.47
N TRP A 47 7.90 3.13 -7.16
CA TRP A 47 8.00 1.69 -7.37
C TRP A 47 6.96 0.87 -6.57
N GLY A 48 6.44 1.42 -5.47
CA GLY A 48 5.41 0.76 -4.66
C GLY A 48 4.13 0.43 -5.44
N ILE A 49 3.79 1.24 -6.46
CA ILE A 49 2.64 0.98 -7.33
C ILE A 49 2.83 -0.31 -8.14
N GLU A 50 4.02 -0.53 -8.67
CA GLU A 50 4.33 -1.74 -9.47
C GLU A 50 4.25 -3.01 -8.62
N SER A 51 4.78 -2.95 -7.39
CA SER A 51 4.66 -4.06 -6.44
C SER A 51 3.20 -4.34 -6.08
N SER A 52 2.40 -3.28 -5.88
CA SER A 52 0.96 -3.42 -5.63
C SER A 52 0.22 -4.06 -6.81
N PHE A 53 0.52 -3.66 -8.05
CA PHE A 53 -0.07 -4.28 -9.24
C PHE A 53 0.34 -5.74 -9.42
N ARG A 54 1.59 -6.08 -9.10
CA ARG A 54 2.06 -7.46 -9.11
C ARG A 54 1.28 -8.32 -8.12
N ASP A 55 1.15 -7.86 -6.88
CA ASP A 55 0.42 -8.58 -5.82
C ASP A 55 -1.06 -8.75 -6.19
N ILE A 56 -1.69 -7.77 -6.82
CA ILE A 56 -3.09 -7.90 -7.30
C ILE A 56 -3.23 -9.00 -8.36
N LYS A 57 -2.26 -9.10 -9.26
CA LYS A 57 -2.31 -10.05 -10.38
C LYS A 57 -1.92 -11.47 -9.97
N ASP A 58 -1.11 -11.63 -8.94
CA ASP A 58 -0.57 -12.92 -8.51
C ASP A 58 -1.68 -13.86 -8.02
N TYR A 59 -1.65 -15.12 -8.43
CA TYR A 59 -2.68 -16.11 -8.07
C TYR A 59 -2.39 -16.82 -6.74
N LYS A 60 -1.12 -17.01 -6.38
CA LYS A 60 -0.73 -17.83 -5.22
C LYS A 60 -0.73 -17.03 -3.92
N PHE A 61 -0.25 -15.81 -3.98
CA PHE A 61 -0.04 -14.94 -2.83
C PHE A 61 -0.84 -13.64 -2.92
N GLY A 62 -1.45 -13.41 -4.08
CA GLY A 62 -2.15 -12.21 -4.52
C GLY A 62 -3.68 -12.29 -4.51
N MET A 63 -4.32 -11.48 -5.35
CA MET A 63 -5.78 -11.49 -5.56
C MET A 63 -6.23 -12.29 -6.79
N GLY A 64 -5.30 -12.91 -7.54
CA GLY A 64 -5.59 -13.77 -8.69
C GLY A 64 -6.24 -13.06 -9.88
N MET A 65 -6.18 -11.72 -9.93
CA MET A 65 -6.93 -10.94 -10.92
C MET A 65 -6.53 -11.23 -12.37
N SER A 66 -5.30 -11.70 -12.61
CA SER A 66 -4.84 -12.11 -13.95
C SER A 66 -5.50 -13.39 -14.46
N HIS A 67 -6.04 -14.21 -13.57
CA HIS A 67 -6.68 -15.48 -13.89
C HIS A 67 -8.21 -15.35 -13.99
N MET A 68 -8.76 -14.16 -13.68
CA MET A 68 -10.18 -13.90 -13.86
C MET A 68 -10.47 -13.52 -15.30
N HIS A 69 -11.38 -14.26 -15.94
CA HIS A 69 -11.91 -13.92 -17.24
C HIS A 69 -13.30 -13.30 -17.10
N THR A 70 -13.49 -12.10 -17.65
CA THR A 70 -14.80 -11.46 -17.71
C THR A 70 -14.96 -10.71 -19.03
N SER A 71 -16.11 -10.90 -19.67
CA SER A 71 -16.48 -10.26 -20.93
C SER A 71 -17.16 -8.90 -20.76
N SER A 72 -17.57 -8.54 -19.54
CA SER A 72 -18.22 -7.26 -19.23
C SER A 72 -17.23 -6.29 -18.56
N PRO A 73 -16.97 -5.13 -19.18
CA PRO A 73 -16.19 -4.05 -18.56
C PRO A 73 -16.76 -3.60 -17.21
N GLU A 74 -18.09 -3.56 -17.07
CA GLU A 74 -18.76 -3.14 -15.84
C GLU A 74 -18.49 -4.13 -14.71
N ARG A 75 -18.52 -5.43 -15.00
CA ARG A 75 -18.18 -6.48 -14.02
C ARG A 75 -16.71 -6.41 -13.64
N ARG A 76 -15.83 -6.18 -14.60
CA ARG A 76 -14.39 -5.99 -14.37
C ARG A 76 -14.15 -4.82 -13.41
N ASP A 77 -14.77 -3.68 -13.66
CA ASP A 77 -14.55 -2.47 -12.88
C ASP A 77 -15.08 -2.61 -11.44
N LYS A 78 -16.23 -3.29 -11.26
CA LYS A 78 -16.73 -3.67 -9.92
C LYS A 78 -15.76 -4.58 -9.17
N LEU A 79 -15.17 -5.58 -9.84
CA LEU A 79 -14.18 -6.47 -9.24
C LEU A 79 -12.90 -5.74 -8.84
N PHE A 80 -12.44 -4.78 -9.66
CA PHE A 80 -11.32 -3.92 -9.30
C PHE A 80 -11.62 -3.04 -8.08
N LEU A 81 -12.83 -2.49 -7.98
CA LEU A 81 -13.24 -1.72 -6.81
C LEU A 81 -13.21 -2.57 -5.54
N ILE A 82 -13.81 -3.77 -5.58
CA ILE A 82 -13.79 -4.71 -4.44
C ILE A 82 -12.35 -5.07 -4.06
N SER A 83 -11.51 -5.35 -5.04
CA SER A 83 -10.09 -5.67 -4.82
C SER A 83 -9.35 -4.52 -4.17
N ALA A 84 -9.55 -3.29 -4.65
CA ALA A 84 -8.93 -2.09 -4.09
C ALA A 84 -9.36 -1.86 -2.64
N LEU A 85 -10.65 -2.03 -2.34
CA LEU A 85 -11.19 -1.95 -0.99
C LEU A 85 -10.58 -3.01 -0.06
N ALA A 86 -10.54 -4.28 -0.51
CA ALA A 86 -9.95 -5.38 0.26
C ALA A 86 -8.47 -5.14 0.55
N ILE A 87 -7.68 -4.70 -0.44
CA ILE A 87 -6.27 -4.36 -0.25
C ILE A 87 -6.10 -3.25 0.77
N SER A 88 -6.96 -2.23 0.70
CA SER A 88 -6.93 -1.10 1.63
C SER A 88 -7.18 -1.54 3.07
N LEU A 89 -8.21 -2.36 3.30
CA LEU A 89 -8.53 -2.91 4.63
C LEU A 89 -7.44 -3.86 5.13
N LEU A 90 -6.97 -4.79 4.30
CA LEU A 90 -5.90 -5.73 4.68
C LEU A 90 -4.58 -4.98 4.99
N THR A 91 -4.28 -3.91 4.26
CA THR A 91 -3.12 -3.06 4.57
C THR A 91 -3.25 -2.41 5.94
N LEU A 92 -4.44 -1.94 6.32
CA LEU A 92 -4.68 -1.40 7.66
C LEU A 92 -4.58 -2.50 8.74
N LEU A 93 -5.10 -3.70 8.47
CA LEU A 93 -5.00 -4.84 9.39
C LEU A 93 -3.53 -5.22 9.63
N GLY A 94 -2.71 -5.28 8.58
CA GLY A 94 -1.28 -5.54 8.72
C GLY A 94 -0.54 -4.44 9.46
N LYS A 95 -0.92 -3.16 9.24
CA LYS A 95 -0.38 -2.03 10.01
C LYS A 95 -0.74 -2.13 11.49
N ALA A 96 -1.97 -2.52 11.81
CA ALA A 96 -2.43 -2.74 13.17
C ALA A 96 -1.60 -3.82 13.86
N GLY A 97 -1.40 -4.97 13.21
CA GLY A 97 -0.60 -6.06 13.77
C GLY A 97 0.88 -5.71 13.96
N ASP A 98 1.47 -4.94 13.05
CA ASP A 98 2.85 -4.43 13.18
C ASP A 98 3.01 -3.55 14.44
N GLU A 99 2.04 -2.66 14.70
CA GLU A 99 2.08 -1.76 15.85
C GLU A 99 1.80 -2.47 17.19
N VAL A 100 0.96 -3.50 17.18
CA VAL A 100 0.74 -4.39 18.34
C VAL A 100 1.93 -5.33 18.57
N GLY A 101 2.87 -5.41 17.61
CA GLY A 101 4.08 -6.21 17.72
C GLY A 101 3.92 -7.68 17.29
N LEU A 102 2.81 -8.02 16.64
CA LEU A 102 2.51 -9.38 16.16
C LEU A 102 3.40 -9.80 14.99
N GLU A 103 4.07 -8.89 14.29
CA GLU A 103 4.97 -9.28 13.18
C GLU A 103 6.07 -10.27 13.66
N ARG A 104 6.49 -10.14 14.92
CA ARG A 104 7.50 -11.04 15.52
C ARG A 104 7.05 -12.50 15.57
N THR A 105 5.74 -12.76 15.62
CA THR A 105 5.21 -14.13 15.62
C THR A 105 5.06 -14.69 14.21
N LEU A 106 5.04 -13.84 13.18
CA LEU A 106 4.96 -14.24 11.77
C LEU A 106 6.32 -14.51 11.14
N LYS A 107 7.38 -13.82 11.58
CA LYS A 107 8.71 -13.93 10.97
C LYS A 107 9.60 -14.91 11.73
N ALA A 108 10.28 -15.77 10.97
CA ALA A 108 11.28 -16.69 11.52
C ALA A 108 12.65 -16.00 11.78
N ASN A 109 12.83 -14.76 11.34
CA ASN A 109 14.09 -14.02 11.48
C ASN A 109 14.11 -13.15 12.76
N THR A 110 15.31 -12.83 13.21
CA THR A 110 15.54 -11.95 14.37
C THR A 110 15.70 -10.48 14.00
N SER A 111 15.45 -10.12 12.73
CA SER A 111 15.62 -8.75 12.25
C SER A 111 14.65 -7.81 12.96
N LYS A 112 15.16 -6.63 13.35
CA LYS A 112 14.33 -5.54 13.88
C LYS A 112 13.55 -4.84 12.78
N GLU A 113 13.95 -5.01 11.51
CA GLU A 113 13.24 -4.44 10.38
C GLU A 113 12.02 -5.27 9.99
N ARG A 114 11.02 -4.56 9.45
CA ARG A 114 9.80 -5.16 8.92
C ARG A 114 10.14 -5.99 7.68
N THR A 115 9.81 -7.27 7.70
CA THR A 115 10.13 -8.21 6.62
C THR A 115 8.97 -8.32 5.63
N TYR A 116 7.73 -8.34 6.13
CA TYR A 116 6.55 -8.42 5.28
C TYR A 116 5.95 -7.04 5.01
N SER A 117 5.43 -6.82 3.80
CA SER A 117 4.61 -5.63 3.54
C SER A 117 3.36 -5.65 4.43
N TYR A 118 2.81 -4.47 4.75
CA TYR A 118 1.57 -4.39 5.53
C TYR A 118 0.43 -5.17 4.89
N TRP A 119 0.30 -5.09 3.57
CA TRP A 119 -0.71 -5.88 2.87
C TRP A 119 -0.51 -7.39 3.09
N ARG A 120 0.72 -7.91 2.96
CA ARG A 120 1.00 -9.34 3.19
C ARG A 120 0.75 -9.76 4.64
N GLN A 121 1.16 -8.94 5.60
CA GLN A 121 0.84 -9.18 7.01
C GLN A 121 -0.67 -9.25 7.23
N GLY A 122 -1.43 -8.31 6.65
CA GLY A 122 -2.88 -8.29 6.70
C GLY A 122 -3.52 -9.55 6.15
N CYS A 123 -3.08 -10.03 4.99
CA CYS A 123 -3.55 -11.31 4.44
C CYS A 123 -3.28 -12.49 5.40
N LEU A 124 -2.09 -12.54 6.00
CA LEU A 124 -1.75 -13.58 6.97
C LEU A 124 -2.62 -13.50 8.22
N TYR A 125 -2.76 -12.31 8.82
CA TYR A 125 -3.63 -12.12 9.98
C TYR A 125 -5.08 -12.48 9.66
N TYR A 126 -5.63 -12.04 8.52
CA TYR A 126 -6.99 -12.38 8.11
C TYR A 126 -7.22 -13.89 8.03
N LEU A 127 -6.26 -14.65 7.48
CA LEU A 127 -6.35 -16.11 7.41
C LEU A 127 -6.21 -16.78 8.79
N LEU A 128 -5.45 -16.18 9.70
CA LEU A 128 -5.19 -16.72 11.05
C LEU A 128 -6.27 -16.34 12.06
N LEU A 129 -6.97 -15.22 11.87
CA LEU A 129 -7.96 -14.66 12.80
C LEU A 129 -8.96 -15.69 13.34
N PRO A 130 -9.56 -16.59 12.53
CA PRO A 130 -10.54 -17.56 13.03
C PRO A 130 -10.00 -18.55 14.07
N LYS A 131 -8.67 -18.73 14.14
CA LYS A 131 -7.99 -19.64 15.07
C LYS A 131 -7.00 -18.90 15.97
N MET A 132 -7.00 -17.57 15.91
CA MET A 132 -6.08 -16.74 16.67
C MET A 132 -6.53 -16.71 18.13
N ARG A 133 -5.58 -16.83 19.06
CA ARG A 133 -5.86 -16.72 20.49
C ARG A 133 -6.34 -15.31 20.81
N ASP A 134 -7.28 -15.18 21.73
CA ASP A 134 -7.91 -13.89 22.08
C ASP A 134 -6.89 -12.84 22.53
N GLU A 135 -5.83 -13.25 23.22
CA GLU A 135 -4.69 -12.40 23.63
C GLU A 135 -3.99 -11.70 22.45
N TRP A 136 -4.14 -12.21 21.23
CA TRP A 136 -3.61 -11.61 20.01
C TRP A 136 -4.71 -11.02 19.13
N ALA A 137 -5.85 -11.69 19.05
CA ALA A 137 -6.96 -11.26 18.21
C ALA A 137 -7.59 -9.95 18.71
N ILE A 138 -7.82 -9.81 20.03
CA ILE A 138 -8.46 -8.63 20.61
C ILE A 138 -7.62 -7.37 20.35
N PRO A 139 -6.32 -7.30 20.74
CA PRO A 139 -5.54 -6.08 20.53
C PRO A 139 -5.36 -5.73 19.04
N LEU A 140 -5.25 -6.75 18.17
CA LEU A 140 -5.20 -6.57 16.73
C LEU A 140 -6.48 -5.91 16.21
N MET A 141 -7.64 -6.41 16.61
CA MET A 141 -8.94 -5.93 16.13
C MET A 141 -9.27 -4.54 16.69
N GLU A 142 -8.99 -4.27 17.97
CA GLU A 142 -9.11 -2.93 18.55
C GLU A 142 -8.27 -1.90 17.79
N LYS A 143 -7.02 -2.27 17.46
CA LYS A 143 -6.13 -1.37 16.74
C LYS A 143 -6.53 -1.21 15.27
N PHE A 144 -7.04 -2.27 14.66
CA PHE A 144 -7.61 -2.23 13.31
C PHE A 144 -8.83 -1.31 13.26
N GLU A 145 -9.76 -1.44 14.21
CA GLU A 145 -10.92 -0.58 14.33
C GLU A 145 -10.51 0.89 14.53
N TYR A 146 -9.55 1.16 15.41
CA TYR A 146 -8.97 2.48 15.57
C TYR A 146 -8.55 3.06 14.22
N TYR A 147 -7.84 2.30 13.39
CA TYR A 147 -7.41 2.75 12.07
C TYR A 147 -8.55 2.95 11.07
N VAL A 148 -9.52 2.05 11.02
CA VAL A 148 -10.69 2.19 10.15
C VAL A 148 -11.45 3.47 10.49
N ASN A 149 -11.59 3.78 11.78
CA ASN A 149 -12.32 4.94 12.28
C ASN A 149 -11.65 6.29 12.02
N GLN A 150 -10.34 6.31 11.74
CA GLN A 150 -9.61 7.52 11.35
C GLN A 150 -9.98 8.03 9.95
N PHE A 151 -10.54 7.19 9.08
CA PHE A 151 -10.85 7.59 7.70
C PHE A 151 -12.37 7.64 7.47
N PRO A 152 -12.95 8.85 7.24
CA PRO A 152 -14.38 9.02 6.95
C PRO A 152 -14.87 8.27 5.71
N PHE A 153 -13.95 7.83 4.86
CA PHE A 153 -14.26 6.99 3.70
C PHE A 153 -14.84 5.63 4.11
N TYR A 154 -14.24 4.94 5.09
CA TYR A 154 -14.70 3.59 5.45
C TYR A 154 -16.06 3.61 6.12
N LYS A 155 -16.33 4.60 6.97
CA LYS A 155 -17.66 4.79 7.58
C LYS A 155 -18.76 4.93 6.51
N ARG A 156 -18.49 5.72 5.46
CA ARG A 156 -19.43 5.94 4.35
C ARG A 156 -19.62 4.72 3.45
N VAL A 157 -18.56 3.97 3.19
CA VAL A 157 -18.60 2.85 2.23
C VAL A 157 -19.14 1.57 2.87
N PHE A 158 -18.78 1.31 4.13
CA PHE A 158 -19.10 0.04 4.79
C PHE A 158 -20.20 0.15 5.83
N SER A 159 -20.71 1.36 6.11
CA SER A 159 -21.64 1.59 7.22
C SER A 159 -21.14 1.00 8.55
N ILE A 160 -19.82 0.94 8.72
CA ILE A 160 -19.18 0.50 9.95
C ILE A 160 -19.10 1.71 10.88
N LEU A 161 -19.68 1.52 12.07
CA LEU A 161 -20.14 2.48 13.10
C LEU A 161 -21.61 2.88 12.95
#